data_AF-A0A382VWA9-F1
#
_entry.id   AF-A0A382VWA9-F1
#
_cell.length_a   1.000
_cell.length_b   1.000
_cell.length_c   1.000
_cell.angle_alpha   90.00
_cell.angle_beta   90.00
_cell.angle_gamma   90.00
#
_symmetry.space_group_name_H-M   'P 1'
#
loop_
_entity.id
_entity.type
_entity.pdbx_description
1 polymer ?
#
loop_
_entity_poly.entity_id
_entity_poly.type
_entity_poly.pdbx_seq_one_letter_code
_entity_poly.pdbx_strand_id
1 'polypeptide(L)'
;MARRQNYLNNKDMLKQIHISKSNYCWFEDRDKHHQHDMILYSTNEIPDAVEQARQNKAKRLQKLAWDANEDRKKKQVDFEVDPASFTEDEIVFRVMGFDHIPDEPGRKANPKTPADHKVKLPFPAFKHYTYADEKINEVGISHYNKEKEFDLSAGKITAVLATMYIKLVERYSQRSNWRGYTYIDE
;
A
#
# COMPACT_ATOMS: atom_id res chain seq x y z
N MET A 1 12.87 -28.49 -12.29
CA MET A 1 12.77 -27.50 -11.20
C MET A 1 12.62 -26.12 -11.82
N ALA A 2 11.60 -25.35 -11.46
CA ALA A 2 11.46 -23.98 -11.97
C ALA A 2 12.71 -23.18 -11.61
N ARG A 3 13.31 -22.50 -12.59
CA ARG A 3 14.50 -21.66 -12.40
C ARG A 3 14.19 -20.67 -11.27
N ARG A 4 14.95 -20.71 -10.17
CA ARG A 4 14.83 -19.73 -9.08
C ARG A 4 14.98 -18.35 -9.72
N GLN A 5 13.88 -17.61 -9.76
CA GLN A 5 13.89 -16.27 -10.31
C GLN A 5 14.62 -15.41 -9.28
N ASN A 6 15.88 -15.06 -9.56
CA ASN A 6 16.76 -14.30 -8.66
C ASN A 6 16.29 -12.84 -8.41
N TYR A 7 15.15 -12.46 -8.98
CA TYR A 7 14.53 -11.15 -8.85
C TYR A 7 13.09 -11.34 -8.37
N LEU A 8 12.64 -10.49 -7.44
CA LEU A 8 11.23 -10.39 -7.09
C LEU A 8 10.42 -10.19 -8.38
N ASN A 9 9.45 -11.07 -8.60
CA ASN A 9 8.47 -10.85 -9.67
C ASN A 9 7.61 -9.60 -9.33
N ASN A 10 6.83 -9.11 -10.30
CA ASN A 10 5.99 -7.92 -10.11
C ASN A 10 5.04 -8.07 -8.89
N LYS A 11 4.54 -9.27 -8.61
CA LYS A 11 3.66 -9.55 -7.47
C LYS A 11 4.40 -9.33 -6.15
N ASP A 12 5.60 -9.86 -6.01
CA ASP A 12 6.41 -9.70 -4.80
C ASP A 12 6.84 -8.23 -4.62
N MET A 13 7.16 -7.53 -5.71
CA MET A 13 7.51 -6.10 -5.65
C MET A 13 6.34 -5.28 -5.11
N LEU A 14 5.12 -5.50 -5.63
CA LEU A 14 3.92 -4.82 -5.15
C LEU A 14 3.64 -5.15 -3.68
N LYS A 15 3.89 -6.39 -3.26
CA LYS A 15 3.81 -6.80 -1.85
C LYS A 15 4.80 -6.02 -0.97
N GLN A 16 6.06 -5.89 -1.39
CA GLN A 16 7.07 -5.13 -0.65
C GLN A 16 6.77 -3.63 -0.59
N ILE A 17 6.22 -3.06 -1.67
CA ILE A 17 5.73 -1.67 -1.68
C ILE A 17 4.58 -1.51 -0.68
N HIS A 18 3.62 -2.44 -0.65
CA HIS A 18 2.52 -2.39 0.32
C HIS A 18 3.04 -2.46 1.77
N ILE A 19 3.93 -3.41 2.09
CA ILE A 19 4.52 -3.53 3.43
C ILE A 19 5.27 -2.25 3.81
N SER A 20 6.08 -1.72 2.88
CA SER A 20 6.83 -0.48 3.10
C SER A 20 5.89 0.69 3.36
N LYS A 21 4.81 0.86 2.59
CA LYS A 21 3.79 1.89 2.85
C LYS A 21 3.21 1.77 4.26
N SER A 22 2.78 0.56 4.65
CA SER A 22 2.18 0.31 5.97
C SER A 22 3.14 0.57 7.13
N ASN A 23 4.46 0.54 6.91
CA ASN A 23 5.44 0.92 7.95
C ASN A 23 5.45 2.41 8.28
N TYR A 24 4.98 3.28 7.37
CA TYR A 24 4.83 4.72 7.61
C TYR A 24 3.44 5.08 8.11
N CYS A 25 2.58 4.12 8.44
CA CYS A 25 1.18 4.37 8.77
C CYS A 25 0.89 4.09 10.23
N TRP A 26 -0.01 4.88 10.80
CA TRP A 26 -0.72 4.58 12.02
C TRP A 26 -1.96 3.73 11.69
N PHE A 27 -2.24 2.74 12.54
CA PHE A 27 -3.44 1.90 12.47
C PHE A 27 -3.96 1.70 13.89
N GLU A 28 -5.28 1.71 14.06
CA GLU A 28 -5.93 1.40 15.33
C GLU A 28 -5.66 -0.05 15.76
N ASP A 29 -5.89 -1.00 14.84
CA ASP A 29 -5.46 -2.38 14.93
C ASP A 29 -4.68 -2.70 13.66
N ARG A 30 -3.35 -2.85 13.79
CA ARG A 30 -2.48 -3.06 12.64
C ARG A 30 -2.80 -4.37 11.91
N ASP A 31 -3.13 -5.43 12.62
CA ASP A 31 -3.30 -6.74 11.98
C ASP A 31 -4.55 -6.76 11.12
N LYS A 32 -5.60 -6.06 11.56
CA LYS A 32 -6.85 -5.91 10.80
C LYS A 32 -6.78 -4.83 9.73
N HIS A 33 -6.23 -3.67 10.06
CA HIS A 33 -6.41 -2.46 9.25
C HIS A 33 -5.25 -2.15 8.31
N HIS A 34 -4.12 -2.88 8.35
CA HIS A 34 -3.01 -2.62 7.42
C HIS A 34 -3.31 -2.99 5.96
N GLN A 35 -4.18 -3.99 5.75
CA GLN A 35 -4.68 -4.36 4.42
C GLN A 35 -5.82 -3.44 4.00
N HIS A 36 -6.15 -3.47 2.71
CA HIS A 36 -7.29 -2.77 2.14
C HIS A 36 -7.91 -3.66 1.07
N ASP A 37 -9.21 -3.58 0.93
CA ASP A 37 -9.99 -4.42 0.01
C ASP A 37 -10.49 -3.61 -1.21
N MET A 38 -10.55 -2.28 -1.08
CA MET A 38 -10.87 -1.37 -2.17
C MET A 38 -10.14 -0.03 -2.00
N ILE A 39 -9.78 0.60 -3.13
CA ILE A 39 -9.20 1.94 -3.18
C ILE A 39 -10.27 2.87 -3.76
N LEU A 40 -10.51 3.98 -3.07
CA LEU A 40 -11.49 5.02 -3.41
C LEU A 40 -10.82 6.40 -3.39
N TYR A 41 -11.50 7.40 -3.94
CA TYR A 41 -11.03 8.80 -3.92
C TYR A 41 -11.91 9.71 -3.09
N SER A 42 -13.05 9.22 -2.61
CA SER A 42 -13.94 9.93 -1.70
C SER A 42 -14.55 8.97 -0.69
N THR A 43 -14.78 9.45 0.53
CA THR A 43 -15.52 8.71 1.57
C THR A 43 -16.98 8.49 1.19
N ASN A 44 -17.53 9.33 0.32
CA ASN A 44 -18.93 9.21 -0.13
C ASN A 44 -19.16 7.98 -1.03
N GLU A 45 -18.09 7.43 -1.61
CA GLU A 45 -18.14 6.23 -2.46
C GLU A 45 -18.16 4.94 -1.63
N ILE A 46 -17.92 5.00 -0.32
CA ILE A 46 -17.80 3.83 0.56
C ILE A 46 -19.08 2.99 0.58
N PRO A 47 -20.29 3.56 0.80
CA PRO A 47 -21.51 2.75 0.87
C PRO A 47 -21.78 1.94 -0.40
N ASP A 48 -21.56 2.55 -1.57
CA ASP A 48 -21.77 1.90 -2.87
C ASP A 48 -20.70 0.83 -3.18
N ALA A 49 -19.55 0.91 -2.51
CA ALA A 49 -18.38 0.06 -2.75
C ALA A 49 -18.35 -1.21 -1.89
N VAL A 50 -19.26 -1.37 -0.91
CA VAL A 50 -19.21 -2.45 0.10
C VAL A 50 -19.21 -3.84 -0.53
N GLU A 51 -20.14 -4.11 -1.45
CA GLU A 51 -20.25 -5.43 -2.08
C GLU A 51 -18.99 -5.78 -2.89
N GLN A 52 -18.46 -4.81 -3.64
CA GLN A 52 -17.25 -5.02 -4.43
C GLN A 52 -16.03 -5.26 -3.54
N ALA A 53 -15.93 -4.54 -2.42
CA ALA A 53 -14.86 -4.72 -1.44
C ALA A 53 -14.94 -6.11 -0.76
N ARG A 54 -16.14 -6.58 -0.39
CA ARG A 54 -16.34 -7.96 0.11
C ARG A 54 -15.84 -9.01 -0.87
N GLN A 55 -16.19 -8.87 -2.15
CA GLN A 55 -15.71 -9.78 -3.19
C GLN A 55 -14.19 -9.74 -3.35
N ASN A 56 -13.57 -8.56 -3.26
CA ASN A 56 -12.12 -8.42 -3.35
C ASN A 56 -11.40 -9.08 -2.17
N LYS A 57 -11.94 -8.91 -0.95
CA LYS A 57 -11.45 -9.58 0.26
C LYS A 57 -11.53 -11.10 0.13
N ALA A 58 -12.69 -11.63 -0.27
CA ALA A 58 -12.90 -13.05 -0.52
C ALA A 58 -11.87 -13.61 -1.52
N LYS A 59 -11.72 -12.98 -2.68
CA LYS A 59 -10.75 -13.36 -3.72
C LYS A 59 -9.31 -13.32 -3.21
N ARG A 60 -8.96 -12.32 -2.41
CA ARG A 60 -7.63 -12.21 -1.79
C ARG A 60 -7.37 -13.36 -0.82
N LEU A 61 -8.32 -13.69 0.06
CA LEU A 61 -8.18 -14.79 1.02
C LEU A 61 -8.16 -16.15 0.34
N GLN A 62 -9.02 -16.39 -0.65
CA GLN A 62 -8.99 -17.61 -1.47
C GLN A 62 -7.61 -17.78 -2.12
N LYS A 63 -7.07 -16.72 -2.72
CA LYS A 63 -5.75 -16.77 -3.36
C LYS A 63 -4.62 -17.01 -2.37
N LEU A 64 -4.68 -16.40 -1.18
CA LEU A 64 -3.69 -16.63 -0.13
C LEU A 64 -3.73 -18.08 0.38
N ALA A 65 -4.93 -18.62 0.60
CA ALA A 65 -5.11 -20.01 1.04
C ALA A 65 -4.64 -21.00 -0.04
N TRP A 66 -4.94 -20.73 -1.30
CA TRP A 66 -4.44 -21.50 -2.44
C TRP A 66 -2.91 -21.45 -2.56
N ASP A 67 -2.30 -20.27 -2.46
CA ASP A 67 -0.85 -20.07 -2.56
C ASP A 67 -0.10 -20.72 -1.38
N ALA A 68 -0.74 -20.83 -0.20
CA ALA A 68 -0.18 -21.46 1.00
C ALA A 68 -0.42 -22.97 1.07
N ASN A 69 -1.28 -23.52 0.21
CA ASN A 69 -1.64 -24.92 0.22
C ASN A 69 -0.50 -25.81 -0.31
N GLU A 70 -0.15 -26.85 0.45
CA GLU A 70 0.86 -27.83 0.08
C GLU A 70 0.27 -29.06 -0.63
N ASP A 71 -1.04 -29.30 -0.47
CA ASP A 71 -1.74 -30.45 -1.05
C ASP A 71 -2.14 -30.20 -2.50
N ARG A 72 -1.39 -30.81 -3.43
CA ARG A 72 -1.61 -30.65 -4.88
C ARG A 72 -2.87 -31.32 -5.41
N LYS A 73 -3.62 -32.07 -4.60
CA LYS A 73 -4.88 -32.71 -5.03
C LYS A 73 -6.07 -31.75 -4.97
N LYS A 74 -6.00 -30.74 -4.10
CA LYS A 74 -7.04 -29.72 -3.98
C LYS A 74 -7.01 -28.79 -5.19
N LYS A 75 -8.18 -28.30 -5.58
CA LYS A 75 -8.39 -27.31 -6.64
C LYS A 75 -8.58 -25.93 -6.01
N GLN A 76 -8.38 -24.87 -6.79
CA GLN A 76 -8.56 -23.50 -6.33
C GLN A 76 -9.98 -23.21 -5.81
N VAL A 77 -10.99 -23.89 -6.38
CA VAL A 77 -12.39 -23.80 -5.94
C VAL A 77 -12.59 -24.33 -4.52
N ASP A 78 -11.75 -25.26 -4.05
CA ASP A 78 -11.85 -25.83 -2.70
C ASP A 78 -11.46 -24.82 -1.61
N PHE A 79 -10.94 -23.65 -2.00
CA PHE A 79 -10.57 -22.53 -1.11
C PHE A 79 -11.48 -21.33 -1.30
N GLU A 80 -12.61 -21.49 -1.98
CA GLU A 80 -13.59 -20.43 -2.16
C GLU A 80 -14.08 -19.91 -0.80
N VAL A 81 -14.16 -18.59 -0.67
CA VAL A 81 -14.59 -17.91 0.54
C VAL A 81 -15.84 -17.13 0.19
N ASP A 82 -16.91 -17.34 0.96
CA ASP A 82 -18.17 -16.63 0.75
C ASP A 82 -18.00 -15.13 1.06
N PRO A 83 -18.18 -14.21 0.10
CA PRO A 83 -18.10 -12.78 0.33
C PRO A 83 -19.12 -12.26 1.37
N ALA A 84 -20.26 -12.94 1.54
CA ALA A 84 -21.29 -12.54 2.50
C ALA A 84 -20.93 -12.91 3.95
N SER A 85 -19.89 -13.73 4.16
CA SER A 85 -19.45 -14.14 5.50
C SER A 85 -18.75 -13.03 6.29
N PHE A 86 -18.32 -11.94 5.63
CA PHE A 86 -17.64 -10.84 6.28
C PHE A 86 -18.63 -9.77 6.76
N THR A 87 -18.51 -9.42 8.03
CA THR A 87 -19.17 -8.23 8.58
C THR A 87 -18.53 -6.95 8.03
N GLU A 88 -19.28 -5.86 8.06
CA GLU A 88 -18.89 -4.60 7.42
C GLU A 88 -17.66 -3.95 8.08
N ASP A 89 -17.51 -4.14 9.39
CA ASP A 89 -16.38 -3.67 10.19
C ASP A 89 -15.05 -4.33 9.82
N GLU A 90 -15.08 -5.51 9.19
CA GLU A 90 -13.87 -6.18 8.72
C GLU A 90 -13.46 -5.78 7.29
N ILE A 91 -14.23 -4.93 6.62
CA ILE A 91 -13.93 -4.46 5.27
C ILE A 91 -13.19 -3.14 5.36
N VAL A 92 -12.00 -3.07 4.75
CA VAL A 92 -11.14 -1.88 4.85
C VAL A 92 -11.06 -1.15 3.51
N PHE A 93 -11.50 0.10 3.52
CA PHE A 93 -11.44 1.00 2.38
C PHE A 93 -10.23 1.93 2.50
N ARG A 94 -9.42 2.00 1.46
CA ARG A 94 -8.36 2.99 1.35
C ARG A 94 -8.86 4.18 0.56
N VAL A 95 -8.99 5.34 1.19
CA VAL A 95 -9.33 6.58 0.51
C VAL A 95 -8.07 7.39 0.28
N MET A 96 -7.77 7.67 -0.98
CA MET A 96 -6.63 8.49 -1.38
C MET A 96 -6.93 9.97 -1.12
N GLY A 97 -6.00 10.68 -0.47
CA GLY A 97 -6.24 12.09 -0.11
C GLY A 97 -5.08 12.68 0.68
N PHE A 98 -5.03 14.01 0.75
CA PHE A 98 -3.94 14.78 1.38
C PHE A 98 -4.39 15.57 2.62
N ASP A 99 -5.62 15.40 3.08
CA ASP A 99 -6.24 16.27 4.07
C ASP A 99 -5.54 16.21 5.45
N HIS A 100 -4.94 15.07 5.79
CA HIS A 100 -4.14 14.90 7.01
C HIS A 100 -2.68 15.28 6.86
N ILE A 101 -2.24 15.70 5.68
CA ILE A 101 -0.84 16.06 5.45
C ILE A 101 -0.68 17.56 5.71
N PRO A 102 0.33 17.98 6.50
CA PRO A 102 0.64 19.39 6.70
C PRO A 102 1.00 20.10 5.39
N ASP A 103 0.67 21.40 5.32
CA ASP A 103 1.11 22.27 4.23
C ASP A 103 2.60 22.64 4.40
N GLU A 104 3.29 22.80 3.28
CA GLU A 104 4.66 23.31 3.20
C GLU A 104 4.70 24.48 2.18
N PRO A 105 4.21 25.67 2.57
CA PRO A 105 4.19 26.83 1.69
C PRO A 105 5.60 27.16 1.17
N GLY A 106 5.71 27.46 -0.12
CA GLY A 106 6.99 27.81 -0.75
C GLY A 106 7.85 26.60 -1.19
N ARG A 107 7.43 25.35 -0.92
CA ARG A 107 8.12 24.14 -1.40
C ARG A 107 8.25 24.09 -2.93
N LYS A 108 7.23 24.56 -3.64
CA LYS A 108 7.23 24.69 -5.10
C LYS A 108 6.86 26.11 -5.50
N ALA A 109 7.61 26.67 -6.45
CA ALA A 109 7.38 28.02 -6.96
C ALA A 109 6.00 28.18 -7.64
N ASN A 110 5.56 27.16 -8.39
CA ASN A 110 4.28 27.15 -9.11
C ASN A 110 3.51 25.85 -8.79
N PRO A 111 2.79 25.77 -7.66
CA PRO A 111 2.02 24.58 -7.32
C PRO A 111 0.80 24.44 -8.24
N LYS A 112 0.56 23.23 -8.77
CA LYS A 112 -0.55 22.93 -9.70
C LYS A 112 -1.56 21.93 -9.15
N THR A 113 -1.11 21.10 -8.20
CA THR A 113 -1.91 20.03 -7.61
C THR A 113 -1.97 20.20 -6.09
N PRO A 114 -3.00 19.67 -5.41
CA PRO A 114 -3.07 19.72 -3.94
C PRO A 114 -1.80 19.19 -3.27
N ALA A 115 -1.20 18.13 -3.81
CA ALA A 115 0.05 17.56 -3.34
C ALA A 115 1.24 18.54 -3.38
N ASP A 116 1.22 19.52 -4.28
CA ASP A 116 2.30 20.51 -4.42
C ASP A 116 2.40 21.45 -3.22
N HIS A 117 1.27 21.71 -2.56
CA HIS A 117 1.19 22.53 -1.35
C HIS A 117 1.57 21.77 -0.07
N LYS A 118 1.66 20.44 -0.14
CA LYS A 118 1.91 19.56 1.01
C LYS A 118 3.38 19.21 1.17
N VAL A 119 3.73 18.76 2.39
CA VAL A 119 5.05 18.17 2.67
C VAL A 119 5.35 17.03 1.69
N LYS A 120 6.60 16.92 1.22
CA LYS A 120 7.02 15.84 0.32
C LYS A 120 6.98 14.48 1.02
N LEU A 121 6.22 13.54 0.49
CA LEU A 121 6.00 12.22 1.07
C LEU A 121 6.79 11.11 0.36
N PRO A 122 7.26 10.07 1.08
CA PRO A 122 7.88 8.89 0.49
C PRO A 122 6.88 8.01 -0.25
N PHE A 123 5.61 8.01 0.17
CA PHE A 123 4.53 7.26 -0.45
C PHE A 123 3.28 8.13 -0.66
N PRO A 124 2.33 7.72 -1.53
CA PRO A 124 1.06 8.41 -1.66
C PRO A 124 0.30 8.53 -0.33
N ALA A 125 -0.34 9.68 -0.11
CA ALA A 125 -1.16 9.93 1.07
C ALA A 125 -2.53 9.22 0.95
N PHE A 126 -3.00 8.65 2.06
CA PHE A 126 -4.28 7.96 2.16
C PHE A 126 -4.71 7.81 3.61
N LYS A 127 -6.00 7.53 3.81
CA LYS A 127 -6.58 7.07 5.07
C LYS A 127 -7.29 5.74 4.86
N HIS A 128 -7.38 4.94 5.92
CA HIS A 128 -8.15 3.71 5.95
C HIS A 128 -9.42 3.92 6.76
N TYR A 129 -10.51 3.38 6.23
CA TYR A 129 -11.82 3.45 6.84
C TYR A 129 -12.46 2.07 6.88
N THR A 130 -13.24 1.83 7.93
CA THR A 130 -14.25 0.77 7.96
C THR A 130 -15.63 1.39 7.89
N TYR A 131 -16.60 0.61 7.44
CA TYR A 131 -18.00 1.02 7.39
C TYR A 131 -18.78 0.06 8.28
N ALA A 132 -19.45 0.55 9.31
CA ALA A 132 -20.26 -0.30 10.20
C ALA A 132 -21.41 0.54 10.74
N ASP A 133 -22.60 -0.05 10.83
CA ASP A 133 -23.81 0.62 11.31
C ASP A 133 -24.09 1.97 10.58
N GLU A 134 -23.90 1.98 9.26
CA GLU A 134 -24.00 3.16 8.39
C GLU A 134 -23.01 4.30 8.72
N LYS A 135 -21.99 4.03 9.54
CA LYS A 135 -20.97 5.00 9.95
C LYS A 135 -19.61 4.65 9.40
N ILE A 136 -18.89 5.69 8.98
CA ILE A 136 -17.53 5.59 8.48
C ILE A 136 -16.58 5.84 9.66
N ASN A 137 -15.76 4.85 10.00
CA ASN A 137 -14.79 4.93 11.09
C ASN A 137 -13.37 5.02 10.52
N GLU A 138 -12.59 6.01 10.95
CA GLU A 138 -11.18 6.15 10.56
C GLU A 138 -10.31 5.18 11.38
N VAL A 139 -9.73 4.19 10.70
CA VAL A 139 -8.99 3.11 11.35
C VAL A 139 -7.49 3.11 11.02
N GLY A 140 -7.06 3.99 10.11
CA GLY A 140 -5.65 4.15 9.77
C GLY A 140 -5.35 5.43 9.00
N ILE A 141 -4.13 5.94 9.19
CA ILE A 141 -3.64 7.19 8.60
C ILE A 141 -2.22 6.99 8.08
N SER A 142 -1.95 7.41 6.86
CA SER A 142 -0.59 7.34 6.31
C SER A 142 0.30 8.49 6.78
N HIS A 143 1.59 8.22 6.94
CA HIS A 143 2.64 9.16 7.37
C HIS A 143 2.47 9.64 8.82
N TYR A 144 1.96 8.76 9.68
CA TYR A 144 1.72 9.03 11.09
C TYR A 144 2.42 7.97 11.96
N ASN A 145 3.03 8.40 13.05
CA ASN A 145 3.69 7.53 14.02
C ASN A 145 2.67 6.78 14.90
N LYS A 146 3.15 5.95 15.83
CA LYS A 146 2.29 5.17 16.75
C LYS A 146 1.46 6.04 17.70
N GLU A 147 1.90 7.25 17.99
CA GLU A 147 1.24 8.23 18.85
C GLU A 147 0.23 9.09 18.08
N LYS A 148 -0.02 8.75 16.80
CA LYS A 148 -0.94 9.46 15.90
C LYS A 148 -0.50 10.90 15.64
N GLU A 149 0.80 11.12 15.51
CA GLU A 149 1.39 12.38 15.05
C GLU A 149 2.01 12.24 13.66
N PHE A 150 1.97 13.30 12.84
CA PHE A 150 2.58 13.29 11.52
C PHE A 150 4.09 13.11 11.62
N ASP A 151 4.61 12.05 11.00
CA ASP A 151 6.04 11.71 11.06
C ASP A 151 6.48 10.91 9.81
N LEU A 152 7.56 11.39 9.19
CA LEU A 152 8.18 10.75 8.03
C LEU A 152 9.37 9.84 8.40
N SER A 153 9.84 9.92 9.64
CA SER A 153 11.04 9.24 10.13
C SER A 153 10.76 7.92 10.85
N ALA A 154 9.57 7.76 11.46
CA ALA A 154 9.18 6.52 12.13
C ALA A 154 9.13 5.29 11.20
N GLY A 155 8.81 5.50 9.92
CA GLY A 155 8.67 4.43 8.94
C GLY A 155 9.99 4.04 8.28
N LYS A 156 10.07 2.78 7.84
CA LYS A 156 11.21 2.26 7.07
C LYS A 156 10.76 1.44 5.87
N ILE A 157 11.43 1.64 4.74
CA ILE A 157 11.33 0.78 3.56
C ILE A 157 11.91 -0.60 3.89
N THR A 158 11.33 -1.68 3.35
CA THR A 158 11.88 -3.02 3.54
C THR A 158 13.23 -3.17 2.83
N ALA A 159 14.16 -3.95 3.40
CA ALA A 159 15.46 -4.23 2.79
C ALA A 159 15.35 -4.80 1.37
N VAL A 160 14.29 -5.57 1.13
CA VAL A 160 13.99 -6.14 -0.19
C VAL A 160 13.64 -5.03 -1.19
N LEU A 161 12.76 -4.08 -0.82
CA LEU A 161 12.43 -2.95 -1.69
C LEU A 161 13.61 -2.01 -1.89
N ALA A 162 14.41 -1.77 -0.84
CA ALA A 162 15.63 -0.96 -0.93
C ALA A 162 16.64 -1.55 -1.94
N THR A 163 16.83 -2.87 -1.93
CA THR A 163 17.65 -3.56 -2.95
C THR A 163 17.13 -3.30 -4.37
N MET A 164 15.82 -3.17 -4.57
CA MET A 164 15.24 -2.85 -5.88
C MET A 164 15.53 -1.41 -6.30
N TYR A 165 15.51 -0.45 -5.36
CA TYR A 165 15.92 0.92 -5.65
C TYR A 165 17.39 1.01 -6.04
N ILE A 166 18.27 0.28 -5.36
CA ILE A 166 19.70 0.22 -5.74
C ILE A 166 19.85 -0.32 -7.17
N LYS A 167 19.16 -1.41 -7.51
CA LYS A 167 19.18 -1.96 -8.88
C LYS A 167 18.62 -1.00 -9.93
N LEU A 168 17.63 -0.19 -9.56
CA LEU A 168 17.11 0.85 -10.43
C LEU A 168 18.19 1.92 -10.68
N VAL A 169 18.86 2.38 -9.62
CA VAL A 169 19.97 3.34 -9.70
C VAL A 169 21.11 2.79 -10.57
N GLU A 170 21.55 1.55 -10.35
CA GLU A 170 22.57 0.86 -11.17
C GLU A 170 22.18 0.81 -12.66
N ARG A 171 20.89 0.58 -12.96
CA ARG A 171 20.43 0.61 -14.35
C ARG A 171 20.47 2.03 -14.94
N TYR A 172 20.12 3.04 -14.15
CA TYR A 172 20.13 4.43 -14.61
C TYR A 172 21.55 4.96 -14.80
N SER A 173 22.50 4.55 -13.95
CA SER A 173 23.91 4.93 -14.08
C SER A 173 24.52 4.41 -15.38
N GLN A 174 24.07 3.26 -15.88
CA GLN A 174 24.52 2.71 -17.17
C GLN A 174 23.97 3.43 -18.42
N ARG A 175 23.07 4.41 -18.28
CA ARG A 175 22.57 5.16 -19.45
C ARG A 175 23.72 5.94 -20.11
N SER A 176 23.60 6.14 -21.43
CA SER A 176 24.62 6.82 -22.26
C SER A 176 25.10 8.15 -21.70
N ASN A 177 24.20 8.90 -21.08
CA ASN A 177 24.47 10.23 -20.56
C ASN A 177 25.27 10.21 -19.26
N TRP A 178 25.32 9.07 -18.55
CA TRP A 178 25.85 8.95 -17.19
C TRP A 178 27.05 7.98 -17.07
N ARG A 179 27.07 6.92 -17.89
CA ARG A 179 27.98 5.75 -17.76
C ARG A 179 29.49 6.02 -17.83
N GLY A 180 29.91 7.26 -18.07
CA GLY A 180 31.31 7.65 -18.24
C GLY A 180 31.81 8.70 -17.24
N TYR A 181 30.98 9.12 -16.28
CA TYR A 181 31.44 10.05 -15.25
C TYR A 181 32.35 9.34 -14.24
N THR A 182 33.42 10.03 -13.83
CA THR A 182 34.37 9.53 -12.82
C THR A 182 33.77 9.44 -11.42
N TYR A 183 32.71 10.18 -11.16
CA TYR A 183 32.00 10.25 -9.88
C TYR A 183 30.64 9.54 -9.95
N ILE A 184 30.55 8.47 -10.75
CA ILE A 184 29.30 7.73 -10.96
C ILE A 184 28.87 6.91 -9.73
N ASP A 185 29.84 6.53 -8.89
CA ASP A 185 29.61 5.76 -7.67
C ASP A 185 29.24 6.66 -6.47
N GLU A 186 29.57 7.96 -6.53
CA GLU A 186 29.23 8.99 -5.53
C GLU A 186 27.80 9.50 -5.69
#